data_AF-A0A961ZA02-F1
#
_entry.id   AF-A0A961ZA02-F1
#
_cell.length_a   1.000
_cell.length_b   1.000
_cell.length_c   1.000
_cell.angle_alpha   90.00
_cell.angle_beta   90.00
_cell.angle_gamma   90.00
#
_symmetry.space_group_name_H-M   'P 1'
#
loop_
_entity.id
_entity.type
_entity.pdbx_description
1 polymer ?
#
loop_
_entity_poly.entity_id
_entity_poly.type
_entity_poly.pdbx_seq_one_letter_code
_entity_poly.pdbx_strand_id
1 'polypeptide(L)'
;MPKRWLPPQIDGDMAPDRWPLVPVLGLIVLAWAILGWPWLSGRVTIPWDAKAHFLPQIQFMAQSFWRGESPAWAPYVFSGHAQIADPQAMLFSPPFLALAAVSPNPTPHAVDVTTLLAVLAGMIAVALWFRDRRWHWAGAVLAALAFGFGASMAWRIQHIGQVVSLALLPIVLLLLERALLRSSWRYGLAAGIVAAFLVLGRDQVALLSVYLLVAYVVAHWLGIDGADHARGTQTFLARVRRSLPPLLTGGIAGIALIVLPILMTALSAEESNRPAIDLVGAGRGSLHPALFLTLFAPDVFGSSGRMEDYWGPPSFTWPDTG
;
A
#
# COMPACT_ATOMS: atom_id res chain seq x y z
N MET A 1 21.83 -49.40 19.91
CA MET A 1 20.61 -48.57 20.01
C MET A 1 21.02 -47.11 19.99
N PRO A 2 20.64 -46.31 18.98
CA PRO A 2 21.07 -44.92 18.90
C PRO A 2 20.29 -44.04 19.88
N LYS A 3 21.00 -43.21 20.66
CA LYS A 3 20.44 -42.19 21.55
C LYS A 3 19.61 -41.19 20.72
N ARG A 4 18.30 -41.20 20.94
CA ARG A 4 17.36 -40.21 20.39
C ARG A 4 17.69 -38.85 21.01
N TRP A 5 18.07 -37.87 20.19
CA TRP A 5 18.24 -36.49 20.63
C TRP A 5 16.85 -35.94 21.01
N LEU A 6 16.64 -35.67 22.29
CA LEU A 6 15.47 -34.94 22.78
C LEU A 6 15.85 -33.46 22.84
N PRO A 7 15.11 -32.54 22.18
CA PRO A 7 15.35 -31.12 22.36
C PRO A 7 15.13 -30.74 23.83
N PRO A 8 15.85 -29.74 24.36
CA PRO A 8 15.69 -29.31 25.73
C PRO A 8 14.25 -28.85 25.96
N GLN A 9 13.58 -29.47 26.94
CA GLN A 9 12.34 -28.95 27.51
C GLN A 9 12.69 -27.62 28.16
N ILE A 10 12.29 -26.53 27.52
CA ILE A 10 12.25 -25.22 28.16
C ILE A 10 11.02 -25.25 29.06
N ASP A 11 11.18 -25.85 30.24
CA ASP A 11 10.24 -25.68 31.35
C ASP A 11 10.42 -24.26 31.89
N GLY A 12 9.81 -23.31 31.18
CA GLY A 12 9.58 -21.97 31.65
C GLY A 12 8.08 -21.78 31.80
N ASP A 13 7.61 -21.78 33.05
CA ASP A 13 6.35 -21.18 33.46
C ASP A 13 6.37 -19.67 33.06
N MET A 14 6.17 -19.40 31.78
CA MET A 14 5.99 -18.05 31.27
C MET A 14 4.52 -17.70 31.49
N ALA A 15 4.27 -16.83 32.46
CA ALA A 15 3.03 -16.05 32.53
C ALA A 15 2.61 -15.65 31.10
N PRO A 16 1.31 -15.68 30.73
CA PRO A 16 0.90 -15.52 29.34
C PRO A 16 1.54 -14.25 28.76
N ASP A 17 2.53 -14.43 27.88
CA ASP A 17 3.36 -13.36 27.31
C ASP A 17 2.45 -12.26 26.78
N ARG A 18 2.26 -11.21 27.59
CA ARG A 18 1.45 -10.07 27.19
C ARG A 18 2.28 -9.31 26.15
N TRP A 19 1.94 -9.51 24.88
CA TRP A 19 2.60 -8.80 23.78
C TRP A 19 2.61 -7.29 24.09
N PRO A 20 3.77 -6.63 24.13
CA PRO A 20 3.94 -5.29 24.68
C PRO A 20 3.41 -4.21 23.72
N LEU A 21 2.10 -4.19 23.49
CA LEU A 21 1.46 -3.40 22.44
C LEU A 21 1.71 -1.91 22.58
N VAL A 22 1.46 -1.36 23.77
CA VAL A 22 1.59 0.08 24.01
C VAL A 22 3.05 0.54 23.82
N PRO A 23 4.06 -0.11 24.42
CA PRO A 23 5.47 0.20 24.14
C PRO A 23 5.83 0.10 22.66
N VAL A 24 5.39 -0.96 21.96
CA VAL A 24 5.71 -1.15 20.53
C VAL A 24 5.11 -0.06 19.66
N LEU A 25 3.84 0.29 19.88
CA LEU A 25 3.21 1.39 19.14
C LEU A 25 3.88 2.73 19.47
N GLY A 26 4.23 2.96 20.74
CA GLY A 26 4.98 4.14 21.16
C GLY A 26 6.33 4.25 20.46
N LEU A 27 7.09 3.15 20.36
CA LEU A 27 8.36 3.10 19.63
C LEU A 27 8.19 3.39 18.14
N ILE A 28 7.16 2.83 17.50
CA ILE A 28 6.87 3.06 16.08
C ILE A 28 6.50 4.52 15.84
N VAL A 29 5.62 5.10 16.64
CA VAL A 29 5.23 6.51 16.53
C VAL A 29 6.42 7.43 16.79
N LEU A 30 7.24 7.14 17.80
CA LEU A 30 8.44 7.91 18.11
C LEU A 30 9.43 7.87 16.95
N ALA A 31 9.72 6.68 16.41
CA ALA A 31 10.63 6.53 15.28
C ALA A 31 10.08 7.20 14.01
N TRP A 32 8.79 7.06 13.73
CA TRP A 32 8.12 7.78 12.65
C TRP A 32 8.24 9.30 12.81
N ALA A 33 8.04 9.82 14.02
CA ALA A 33 8.15 11.25 14.29
C ALA A 33 9.59 11.74 14.11
N ILE A 34 10.59 10.98 14.58
CA ILE A 34 12.02 11.32 14.44
C ILE A 34 12.43 11.32 12.97
N LEU A 35 12.13 10.24 12.23
CA LEU A 35 12.54 10.09 10.84
C LEU A 35 11.75 11.01 9.89
N GLY A 36 10.47 11.24 10.18
CA GLY A 36 9.60 12.16 9.45
C GLY A 36 9.75 13.63 9.87
N TRP A 37 10.52 13.92 10.92
CA TRP A 37 10.58 15.25 11.54
C TRP A 37 10.83 16.41 10.56
N PRO A 38 11.73 16.31 9.55
CA PRO A 38 11.96 17.41 8.62
C PRO A 38 10.68 17.90 7.94
N TRP A 39 9.80 16.98 7.51
CA TRP A 39 8.51 17.29 6.89
C TRP A 39 7.45 17.63 7.92
N LEU A 40 7.38 16.89 9.03
CA LEU A 40 6.41 17.14 10.11
C LEU A 40 6.58 18.53 10.73
N SER A 41 7.82 19.02 10.84
CA SER A 41 8.14 20.37 11.32
C SER A 41 7.87 21.48 10.29
N GLY A 42 7.58 21.13 9.04
CA GLY A 42 7.40 22.09 7.95
C GLY A 42 8.69 22.76 7.45
N ARG A 43 9.86 22.27 7.89
CA ARG A 43 11.16 22.79 7.42
C ARG A 43 11.43 22.43 5.96
N VAL A 44 10.96 21.25 5.54
CA VAL A 44 11.02 20.78 4.15
C VAL A 44 9.65 20.30 3.72
N THR A 45 9.50 20.10 2.42
CA THR A 45 8.26 19.65 1.81
C THR A 45 8.52 18.50 0.85
N ILE A 46 7.55 17.61 0.64
CA ILE A 46 7.68 16.54 -0.35
C ILE A 46 7.64 17.19 -1.74
N PRO A 47 8.68 17.12 -2.57
CA PRO A 47 8.78 17.93 -3.78
C PRO A 47 8.12 17.28 -5.01
N TRP A 48 8.30 17.92 -6.18
CA TRP A 48 7.89 17.45 -7.51
C TRP A 48 6.38 17.19 -7.61
N ASP A 49 5.97 16.01 -8.08
CA ASP A 49 4.57 15.65 -8.34
C ASP A 49 3.68 15.85 -7.12
N ALA A 50 4.19 15.63 -5.90
CA ALA A 50 3.45 15.89 -4.67
C ALA A 50 2.90 17.33 -4.62
N LYS A 51 3.65 18.31 -5.15
CA LYS A 51 3.25 19.72 -5.16
C LYS A 51 2.74 20.20 -6.50
N ALA A 52 3.35 19.76 -7.59
CA ALA A 52 2.97 20.19 -8.93
C ALA A 52 1.66 19.54 -9.37
N HIS A 53 1.39 18.31 -8.95
CA HIS A 53 0.27 17.51 -9.44
C HIS A 53 -0.78 17.22 -8.37
N PHE A 54 -0.40 16.67 -7.20
CA PHE A 54 -1.38 16.22 -6.20
C PHE A 54 -1.95 17.36 -5.34
N LEU A 55 -1.11 18.28 -4.87
CA LEU A 55 -1.54 19.38 -3.99
C LEU A 55 -2.70 20.22 -4.59
N PRO A 56 -2.64 20.69 -5.86
CA PRO A 56 -3.72 21.48 -6.45
C PRO A 56 -5.04 20.71 -6.54
N GLN A 57 -4.97 19.40 -6.79
CA GLN A 57 -6.16 18.54 -6.85
C GLN A 57 -6.81 18.37 -5.47
N ILE A 58 -6.00 18.17 -4.43
CA ILE A 58 -6.48 18.09 -3.05
C ILE A 58 -7.08 19.44 -2.60
N GLN A 59 -6.44 20.56 -2.96
CA GLN A 59 -6.96 21.91 -2.67
C GLN A 59 -8.27 22.17 -3.40
N PHE A 60 -8.36 21.83 -4.70
CA PHE A 60 -9.60 21.96 -5.45
C PHE A 60 -10.72 21.11 -4.84
N MET A 61 -10.44 19.85 -4.50
CA MET A 61 -11.40 18.96 -3.83
C MET A 61 -11.92 19.59 -2.52
N ALA A 62 -11.02 20.08 -1.67
CA ALA A 62 -11.38 20.73 -0.42
C ALA A 62 -12.23 21.98 -0.66
N GLN A 63 -11.77 22.90 -1.47
CA GLN A 63 -12.50 24.14 -1.73
C GLN A 63 -13.89 23.88 -2.33
N SER A 64 -14.03 22.90 -3.23
CA SER A 64 -15.32 22.51 -3.80
C SER A 64 -16.29 22.00 -2.73
N PHE A 65 -15.85 21.11 -1.84
CA PHE A 65 -16.68 20.65 -0.72
C PHE A 65 -17.17 21.81 0.16
N TRP A 66 -16.29 22.75 0.49
CA TRP A 66 -16.63 23.88 1.35
C TRP A 66 -17.47 24.96 0.65
N ARG A 67 -17.49 25.00 -0.70
CA ARG A 67 -18.43 25.80 -1.49
C ARG A 67 -19.77 25.09 -1.76
N GLY A 68 -19.92 23.82 -1.37
CA GLY A 68 -21.10 23.02 -1.72
C GLY A 68 -21.14 22.59 -3.19
N GLU A 69 -19.99 22.61 -3.87
CA GLU A 69 -19.81 22.22 -5.27
C GLU A 69 -19.32 20.77 -5.36
N SER A 70 -19.59 20.12 -6.49
CA SER A 70 -19.03 18.79 -6.77
C SER A 70 -17.59 18.91 -7.27
N PRO A 71 -16.61 18.22 -6.65
CA PRO A 71 -15.24 18.16 -7.18
C PRO A 71 -15.09 17.17 -8.35
N ALA A 72 -16.16 16.51 -8.79
CA ALA A 72 -16.11 15.51 -9.86
C ALA A 72 -15.68 16.08 -11.23
N TRP A 73 -15.81 17.40 -11.42
CA TRP A 73 -15.44 18.13 -12.62
C TRP A 73 -14.56 19.32 -12.26
N ALA A 74 -13.34 19.37 -12.80
CA ALA A 74 -12.41 20.49 -12.60
C ALA A 74 -12.43 21.41 -13.84
N PRO A 75 -13.03 22.62 -13.75
CA PRO A 75 -13.15 23.52 -14.89
C PRO A 75 -11.83 24.22 -15.25
N TYR A 76 -10.83 24.15 -14.37
CA TYR A 76 -9.57 24.89 -14.49
C TYR A 76 -8.46 24.12 -15.21
N VAL A 77 -8.73 22.90 -15.66
CA VAL A 77 -7.78 22.06 -16.40
C VAL A 77 -8.20 22.07 -17.87
N PHE A 78 -7.48 22.82 -18.70
CA PHE A 78 -7.83 23.09 -20.11
C PHE A 78 -9.28 23.61 -20.26
N SER A 79 -10.12 22.93 -21.05
CA SER A 79 -11.55 23.23 -21.22
C SER A 79 -12.44 22.51 -20.18
N GLY A 80 -11.82 21.94 -19.15
CA GLY A 80 -12.43 21.15 -18.10
C GLY A 80 -12.02 19.69 -18.16
N HIS A 81 -11.91 19.08 -16.97
CA HIS A 81 -11.44 17.71 -16.80
C HIS A 81 -12.32 16.92 -15.82
N ALA A 82 -12.65 15.69 -16.17
CA ALA A 82 -13.47 14.79 -15.35
C ALA A 82 -12.64 14.20 -14.21
N GLN A 83 -12.46 14.95 -13.12
CA GLN A 83 -11.70 14.50 -11.94
C GLN A 83 -12.20 13.19 -11.34
N ILE A 84 -13.50 12.88 -11.42
CA ILE A 84 -14.03 11.58 -10.96
C ILE A 84 -13.44 10.39 -11.72
N ALA A 85 -13.06 10.58 -12.98
CA ALA A 85 -12.41 9.58 -13.81
C ALA A 85 -10.89 9.53 -13.62
N ASP A 86 -10.30 10.50 -12.92
CA ASP A 86 -8.86 10.63 -12.75
C ASP A 86 -8.36 9.88 -11.49
N PRO A 87 -7.44 8.90 -11.61
CA PRO A 87 -6.86 8.22 -10.45
C PRO A 87 -5.99 9.09 -9.57
N GLN A 88 -5.47 10.17 -10.10
CA GLN A 88 -4.54 11.04 -9.40
C GLN A 88 -5.24 12.21 -8.69
N ALA A 89 -6.55 12.38 -8.88
CA ALA A 89 -7.36 13.41 -8.22
C ALA A 89 -7.56 13.24 -6.71
N MET A 90 -7.16 12.09 -6.15
CA MET A 90 -7.29 11.78 -4.72
C MET A 90 -8.74 11.80 -4.18
N LEU A 91 -9.74 11.93 -5.06
CA LEU A 91 -11.16 12.00 -4.70
C LEU A 91 -11.64 10.76 -3.93
N PHE A 92 -11.00 9.62 -4.15
CA PHE A 92 -11.31 8.36 -3.47
C PHE A 92 -10.20 7.94 -2.50
N SER A 93 -9.38 8.88 -2.03
CA SER A 93 -8.30 8.64 -1.08
C SER A 93 -8.74 9.04 0.34
N PRO A 94 -9.03 8.09 1.25
CA PRO A 94 -9.57 8.41 2.58
C PRO A 94 -8.74 9.42 3.39
N PRO A 95 -7.39 9.36 3.42
CA PRO A 95 -6.60 10.36 4.15
C PRO A 95 -6.82 11.79 3.64
N PHE A 96 -6.91 11.98 2.32
CA PHE A 96 -7.08 13.32 1.73
C PHE A 96 -8.53 13.79 1.71
N LEU A 97 -9.50 12.87 1.64
CA LEU A 97 -10.89 13.18 1.93
C LEU A 97 -11.07 13.72 3.35
N ALA A 98 -10.44 13.07 4.33
CA ALA A 98 -10.46 13.54 5.72
C ALA A 98 -9.82 14.93 5.86
N LEU A 99 -8.67 15.17 5.21
CA LEU A 99 -8.02 16.47 5.19
C LEU A 99 -8.91 17.55 4.56
N ALA A 100 -9.50 17.27 3.40
CA ALA A 100 -10.40 18.18 2.69
C ALA A 100 -11.67 18.51 3.49
N ALA A 101 -12.19 17.54 4.26
CA ALA A 101 -13.36 17.73 5.11
C ALA A 101 -13.10 18.67 6.31
N VAL A 102 -11.86 18.76 6.80
CA VAL A 102 -11.51 19.57 7.98
C VAL A 102 -10.79 20.88 7.65
N SER A 103 -10.30 21.03 6.41
CA SER A 103 -9.53 22.19 5.98
C SER A 103 -9.98 22.65 4.59
N PRO A 104 -10.61 23.84 4.45
CA PRO A 104 -11.04 24.36 3.15
C PRO A 104 -9.88 24.72 2.22
N ASN A 105 -8.70 25.05 2.78
CA ASN A 105 -7.49 25.36 2.02
C ASN A 105 -6.28 24.59 2.60
N PRO A 106 -6.16 23.29 2.29
CA PRO A 106 -5.02 22.50 2.77
C PRO A 106 -3.69 23.11 2.32
N THR A 107 -2.79 23.33 3.28
CA THR A 107 -1.43 23.84 3.01
C THR A 107 -0.56 22.71 2.44
N PRO A 108 0.56 23.04 1.76
CA PRO A 108 1.54 22.03 1.34
C PRO A 108 2.00 21.14 2.50
N HIS A 109 2.21 21.75 3.68
CA HIS A 109 2.59 21.05 4.91
C HIS A 109 1.50 20.09 5.39
N ALA A 110 0.23 20.49 5.39
CA ALA A 110 -0.88 19.62 5.79
C ALA A 110 -1.03 18.39 4.88
N VAL A 111 -0.75 18.54 3.58
CA VAL A 111 -0.70 17.42 2.62
C VAL A 111 0.47 16.48 2.91
N ASP A 112 1.65 17.02 3.24
CA ASP A 112 2.82 16.19 3.62
C ASP A 112 2.56 15.41 4.91
N VAL A 113 2.01 16.07 5.93
CA VAL A 113 1.65 15.44 7.20
C VAL A 113 0.61 14.34 6.96
N THR A 114 -0.44 14.60 6.17
CA THR A 114 -1.45 13.60 5.82
C THR A 114 -0.85 12.40 5.09
N THR A 115 0.11 12.62 4.19
CA THR A 115 0.84 11.55 3.50
C THR A 115 1.61 10.69 4.50
N LEU A 116 2.35 11.30 5.42
CA LEU A 116 3.10 10.59 6.46
C LEU A 116 2.20 9.89 7.48
N LEU A 117 1.02 10.43 7.78
CA LEU A 117 0.02 9.77 8.62
C LEU A 117 -0.55 8.51 7.96
N ALA A 118 -0.75 8.52 6.64
CA ALA A 118 -1.13 7.32 5.91
C ALA A 118 -0.03 6.23 6.04
N VAL A 119 1.24 6.61 5.88
CA VAL A 119 2.38 5.70 6.10
C VAL A 119 2.37 5.14 7.52
N LEU A 120 2.17 5.99 8.54
CA LEU A 120 2.08 5.56 9.94
C LEU A 120 0.94 4.56 10.17
N ALA A 121 -0.23 4.77 9.57
CA ALA A 121 -1.35 3.84 9.65
C ALA A 121 -0.97 2.45 9.12
N GLY A 122 -0.24 2.40 8.00
CA GLY A 122 0.30 1.15 7.46
C GLY A 122 1.33 0.49 8.39
N MET A 123 2.25 1.28 8.96
CA MET A 123 3.23 0.80 9.95
C MET A 123 2.56 0.19 11.19
N ILE A 124 1.50 0.84 11.70
CA ILE A 124 0.71 0.34 12.83
C ILE A 124 0.02 -0.97 12.46
N ALA A 125 -0.54 -1.08 11.25
CA ALA A 125 -1.18 -2.31 10.80
C ALA A 125 -0.20 -3.49 10.70
N VAL A 126 1.04 -3.26 10.25
CA VAL A 126 2.11 -4.27 10.29
C VAL A 126 2.37 -4.73 11.74
N ALA A 127 2.46 -3.81 12.70
CA ALA A 127 2.69 -4.18 14.09
C ALA A 127 1.53 -4.98 14.70
N LEU A 128 0.29 -4.59 14.37
CA LEU A 128 -0.91 -5.32 14.79
C LEU A 128 -0.99 -6.71 14.15
N TRP A 129 -0.48 -6.87 12.93
CA TRP A 129 -0.38 -8.16 12.26
C TRP A 129 0.60 -9.09 12.98
N PHE A 130 1.78 -8.60 13.32
CA PHE A 130 2.75 -9.34 14.14
C PHE A 130 2.18 -9.74 15.50
N ARG A 131 1.42 -8.85 16.14
CA ARG A 131 0.72 -9.13 17.40
C ARG A 131 -0.27 -10.27 17.24
N ASP A 132 -1.11 -10.24 16.20
CA ASP A 132 -2.11 -11.27 15.93
C ASP A 132 -1.46 -12.64 15.65
N ARG A 133 -0.27 -12.64 15.04
CA ARG A 133 0.57 -13.83 14.82
C ARG A 133 1.38 -14.27 16.05
N ARG A 134 1.38 -13.48 17.13
CA ARG A 134 2.25 -13.66 18.31
C ARG A 134 3.74 -13.75 17.95
N TRP A 135 4.15 -13.10 16.85
CA TRP A 135 5.56 -12.98 16.50
C TRP A 135 6.27 -12.01 17.46
N HIS A 136 7.59 -12.16 17.56
CA HIS A 136 8.41 -11.37 18.48
C HIS A 136 8.26 -9.87 18.18
N TRP A 137 8.02 -9.07 19.23
CA TRP A 137 7.70 -7.64 19.11
C TRP A 137 8.81 -6.83 18.43
N ALA A 138 10.07 -7.19 18.64
CA ALA A 138 11.20 -6.52 18.00
C ALA A 138 11.15 -6.66 16.46
N GLY A 139 10.70 -7.82 15.97
CA GLY A 139 10.46 -8.02 14.54
C GLY A 139 9.35 -7.13 14.00
N ALA A 140 8.32 -6.84 14.82
CA ALA A 140 7.24 -5.94 14.45
C ALA A 140 7.73 -4.50 14.26
N VAL A 141 8.58 -4.01 15.16
CA VAL A 141 9.19 -2.67 15.06
C VAL A 141 10.07 -2.60 13.81
N LEU A 142 10.94 -3.59 13.59
CA LEU A 142 11.83 -3.62 12.42
C LEU A 142 11.03 -3.68 11.11
N ALA A 143 10.01 -4.54 11.03
CA ALA A 143 9.16 -4.67 9.85
C ALA A 143 8.37 -3.39 9.57
N ALA A 144 7.84 -2.73 10.61
CA ALA A 144 7.14 -1.46 10.48
C ALA A 144 8.07 -0.35 9.96
N LEU A 145 9.30 -0.27 10.47
CA LEU A 145 10.29 0.71 10.00
C LEU A 145 10.75 0.44 8.58
N ALA A 146 11.03 -0.82 8.25
CA ALA A 146 11.39 -1.23 6.89
C ALA A 146 10.25 -0.96 5.90
N PHE A 147 8.99 -1.13 6.32
CA PHE A 147 7.83 -0.79 5.52
C PHE A 147 7.69 0.73 5.31
N GLY A 148 7.73 1.52 6.39
CA GLY A 148 7.45 2.95 6.34
C GLY A 148 8.58 3.81 5.79
N PHE A 149 9.83 3.38 5.96
CA PHE A 149 11.03 4.15 5.58
C PHE A 149 12.02 3.37 4.71
N GLY A 150 11.67 2.15 4.27
CA GLY A 150 12.48 1.39 3.33
C GLY A 150 12.40 1.95 1.91
N ALA A 151 13.23 1.38 1.02
CA ALA A 151 13.43 1.87 -0.35
C ALA A 151 12.12 2.04 -1.13
N SER A 152 11.19 1.07 -1.07
CA SER A 152 9.93 1.13 -1.82
C SER A 152 9.08 2.36 -1.45
N MET A 153 8.99 2.71 -0.16
CA MET A 153 8.25 3.88 0.29
C MET A 153 9.02 5.17 -0.01
N ALA A 154 10.32 5.19 0.28
CA ALA A 154 11.19 6.36 0.07
C ALA A 154 11.21 6.81 -1.40
N TRP A 155 11.38 5.89 -2.35
CA TRP A 155 11.40 6.20 -3.78
C TRP A 155 10.06 6.68 -4.32
N ARG A 156 8.95 6.32 -3.66
CA ARG A 156 7.60 6.69 -4.07
C ARG A 156 7.06 7.92 -3.38
N ILE A 157 7.78 8.50 -2.42
CA ILE A 157 7.21 9.51 -1.51
C ILE A 157 6.56 10.70 -2.24
N GLN A 158 7.06 11.07 -3.42
CA GLN A 158 6.48 12.10 -4.29
C GLN A 158 5.21 11.67 -5.05
N HIS A 159 5.03 10.37 -5.30
CA HIS A 159 3.89 9.78 -5.99
C HIS A 159 2.79 9.41 -4.97
N ILE A 160 2.13 10.43 -4.43
CA ILE A 160 1.21 10.33 -3.28
C ILE A 160 0.18 9.19 -3.42
N GLY A 161 -0.43 9.03 -4.60
CA GLY A 161 -1.38 7.94 -4.86
C GLY A 161 -0.78 6.55 -4.59
N GLN A 162 0.44 6.29 -5.08
CA GLN A 162 1.14 5.02 -4.87
C GLN A 162 1.53 4.81 -3.40
N VAL A 163 1.89 5.87 -2.69
CA VAL A 163 2.18 5.84 -1.25
C VAL A 163 0.95 5.40 -0.46
N VAL A 164 -0.21 5.98 -0.77
CA VAL A 164 -1.48 5.59 -0.12
C VAL A 164 -1.85 4.15 -0.45
N SER A 165 -1.74 3.73 -1.72
CA SER A 165 -1.98 2.34 -2.12
C SER A 165 -1.10 1.36 -1.34
N LEU A 166 0.19 1.67 -1.18
CA LEU A 166 1.11 0.86 -0.37
C LEU A 166 0.74 0.88 1.11
N ALA A 167 0.38 2.05 1.67
CA ALA A 167 -0.02 2.22 3.06
C ALA A 167 -1.29 1.43 3.44
N LEU A 168 -2.23 1.30 2.50
CA LEU A 168 -3.47 0.55 2.71
C LEU A 168 -3.26 -0.97 2.66
N LEU A 169 -2.25 -1.47 1.94
CA LEU A 169 -1.99 -2.90 1.81
C LEU A 169 -1.93 -3.66 3.16
N PRO A 170 -1.10 -3.28 4.15
CA PRO A 170 -1.04 -3.99 5.43
C PRO A 170 -2.34 -3.89 6.23
N ILE A 171 -3.13 -2.82 6.03
CA ILE A 171 -4.45 -2.67 6.66
C ILE A 171 -5.43 -3.68 6.06
N VAL A 172 -5.47 -3.80 4.74
CA VAL A 172 -6.30 -4.80 4.04
C VAL A 172 -5.88 -6.21 4.46
N LEU A 173 -4.57 -6.50 4.47
CA LEU A 173 -4.04 -7.80 4.86
C LEU A 173 -4.45 -8.19 6.29
N LEU A 174 -4.31 -7.26 7.25
CA LEU A 174 -4.71 -7.47 8.63
C LEU A 174 -6.21 -7.77 8.76
N LEU A 175 -7.06 -6.99 8.08
CA LEU A 175 -8.52 -7.18 8.12
C LEU A 175 -8.92 -8.48 7.42
N LEU A 176 -8.35 -8.76 6.26
CA LEU A 176 -8.59 -9.96 5.47
C LEU A 176 -8.20 -11.20 6.27
N GLU A 177 -7.03 -11.21 6.89
CA GLU A 177 -6.60 -12.33 7.73
C GLU A 177 -7.58 -12.55 8.89
N ARG A 178 -7.96 -11.49 9.62
CA ARG A 178 -8.97 -11.60 10.69
C ARG A 178 -10.29 -12.14 10.16
N ALA A 179 -10.68 -11.76 8.94
CA ALA A 179 -11.89 -12.23 8.29
C ALA A 179 -11.83 -13.74 8.00
N LEU A 180 -10.75 -14.20 7.37
CA LEU A 180 -10.51 -15.60 7.02
C LEU A 180 -10.41 -16.46 8.28
N LEU A 181 -9.54 -16.06 9.21
CA LEU A 181 -9.30 -16.78 10.44
C LEU A 181 -10.54 -16.81 11.34
N ARG A 182 -11.35 -15.76 11.41
CA ARG A 182 -12.54 -15.75 12.30
C ARG A 182 -13.83 -16.10 11.58
N SER A 183 -13.76 -16.44 10.29
CA SER A 183 -14.93 -16.62 9.41
C SER A 183 -15.95 -15.47 9.56
N SER A 184 -15.44 -14.24 9.69
CA SER A 184 -16.22 -13.10 10.14
C SER A 184 -16.57 -12.18 8.99
N TRP A 185 -17.87 -12.11 8.66
CA TRP A 185 -18.38 -11.22 7.62
C TRP A 185 -18.11 -9.74 7.92
N ARG A 186 -18.03 -9.32 9.18
CA ARG A 186 -17.73 -7.93 9.56
C ARG A 186 -16.32 -7.53 9.17
N TYR A 187 -15.36 -8.41 9.43
CA TYR A 187 -13.98 -8.21 8.96
C TYR A 187 -13.88 -8.34 7.44
N GLY A 188 -14.69 -9.22 6.82
CA GLY A 188 -14.80 -9.32 5.36
C GLY A 188 -15.28 -8.01 4.72
N LEU A 189 -16.37 -7.44 5.23
CA LEU A 189 -16.91 -6.14 4.83
C LEU A 189 -15.86 -5.03 4.99
N ALA A 190 -15.22 -4.94 6.17
CA ALA A 190 -14.18 -3.94 6.41
C ALA A 190 -12.97 -4.11 5.46
N ALA A 191 -12.52 -5.34 5.23
CA ALA A 191 -11.44 -5.63 4.30
C ALA A 191 -11.82 -5.23 2.87
N GLY A 192 -13.05 -5.52 2.44
CA GLY A 192 -13.59 -5.15 1.12
C GLY A 192 -13.65 -3.65 0.90
N ILE A 193 -14.09 -2.88 1.91
CA ILE A 193 -14.13 -1.41 1.85
C ILE A 193 -12.71 -0.82 1.74
N VAL A 194 -11.78 -1.27 2.57
CA VAL A 194 -10.39 -0.76 2.52
C VAL A 194 -9.69 -1.20 1.22
N ALA A 195 -9.96 -2.43 0.75
CA ALA A 195 -9.47 -2.92 -0.54
C ALA A 195 -10.04 -2.11 -1.71
N ALA A 196 -11.29 -1.65 -1.63
CA ALA A 196 -11.87 -0.77 -2.64
C ALA A 196 -11.07 0.53 -2.76
N PHE A 197 -10.76 1.20 -1.64
CA PHE A 197 -9.94 2.41 -1.66
C PHE A 197 -8.53 2.18 -2.20
N LEU A 198 -7.93 1.02 -1.88
CA LEU A 198 -6.66 0.61 -2.48
C LEU A 198 -6.79 0.46 -4.00
N VAL A 199 -7.81 -0.25 -4.49
CA VAL A 199 -8.04 -0.46 -5.93
C VAL A 199 -8.36 0.85 -6.66
N LEU A 200 -9.06 1.78 -6.01
CA LEU A 200 -9.40 3.09 -6.57
C LEU A 200 -8.19 4.00 -6.79
N GLY A 201 -7.04 3.68 -6.18
CA GLY A 201 -5.76 4.28 -6.54
C GLY A 201 -5.36 4.03 -8.00
N ARG A 202 -5.81 2.89 -8.59
CA ARG A 202 -5.67 2.53 -10.02
C ARG A 202 -4.23 2.68 -10.54
N ASP A 203 -3.27 2.47 -9.66
CA ASP A 203 -1.85 2.51 -9.95
C ASP A 203 -1.22 1.11 -9.90
N GLN A 204 0.04 0.99 -10.34
CA GLN A 204 0.75 -0.28 -10.38
C GLN A 204 0.91 -0.92 -8.98
N VAL A 205 1.06 -0.12 -7.92
CA VAL A 205 1.21 -0.63 -6.55
C VAL A 205 -0.11 -1.21 -6.04
N ALA A 206 -1.24 -0.57 -6.37
CA ALA A 206 -2.56 -1.13 -6.10
C ALA A 206 -2.75 -2.49 -6.78
N LEU A 207 -2.37 -2.61 -8.06
CA LEU A 207 -2.45 -3.88 -8.80
C LEU A 207 -1.61 -4.99 -8.14
N LEU A 208 -0.33 -4.70 -7.85
CA LEU A 208 0.57 -5.64 -7.20
C LEU A 208 0.07 -6.04 -5.81
N SER A 209 -0.55 -5.11 -5.09
CA SER A 209 -1.17 -5.36 -3.79
C SER A 209 -2.36 -6.32 -3.91
N VAL A 210 -3.21 -6.16 -4.93
CA VAL A 210 -4.32 -7.11 -5.20
C VAL A 210 -3.76 -8.50 -5.50
N TYR A 211 -2.72 -8.62 -6.34
CA TYR A 211 -2.07 -9.91 -6.61
C TYR A 211 -1.54 -10.56 -5.32
N LEU A 212 -0.90 -9.78 -4.44
CA LEU A 212 -0.44 -10.28 -3.14
C LEU A 212 -1.60 -10.77 -2.27
N LEU A 213 -2.71 -10.02 -2.21
CA LEU A 213 -3.88 -10.39 -1.42
C LEU A 213 -4.55 -11.65 -1.96
N VAL A 214 -4.64 -11.81 -3.28
CA VAL A 214 -5.12 -13.05 -3.92
C VAL A 214 -4.20 -14.22 -3.58
N ALA A 215 -2.88 -14.04 -3.73
CA ALA A 215 -1.90 -15.06 -3.36
C ALA A 215 -2.01 -15.43 -1.87
N TYR A 216 -2.30 -14.47 -0.99
CA TYR A 216 -2.53 -14.71 0.43
C TYR A 216 -3.78 -15.56 0.69
N VAL A 217 -4.90 -15.27 0.03
CA VAL A 217 -6.13 -16.10 0.12
C VAL A 217 -5.86 -17.52 -0.37
N VAL A 218 -5.13 -17.68 -1.47
CA VAL A 218 -4.74 -19.01 -1.99
C VAL A 218 -3.84 -19.74 -0.99
N ALA A 219 -2.83 -19.06 -0.43
CA ALA A 219 -1.95 -19.63 0.59
C ALA A 219 -2.73 -20.06 1.85
N HIS A 220 -3.75 -19.29 2.25
CA HIS A 220 -4.66 -19.65 3.33
C HIS A 220 -5.45 -20.93 3.01
N TRP A 221 -6.01 -21.06 1.81
CA TRP A 221 -6.72 -22.28 1.41
C TRP A 221 -5.80 -23.51 1.40
N LEU A 222 -4.57 -23.34 0.92
CA LEU A 222 -3.55 -24.39 0.90
C LEU A 222 -2.99 -24.71 2.30
N GLY A 223 -3.16 -23.85 3.30
CA GLY A 223 -2.66 -24.06 4.68
C GLY A 223 -1.18 -23.77 4.83
N ILE A 224 -0.63 -22.93 3.96
CA ILE A 224 0.78 -22.52 3.96
C ILE A 224 1.00 -21.37 4.95
N ASP A 225 -0.07 -20.67 5.33
CA ASP A 225 -0.02 -19.46 6.15
C ASP A 225 0.37 -19.72 7.63
N GLY A 226 0.53 -20.98 8.06
CA GLY A 226 1.02 -21.35 9.39
C GLY A 226 0.08 -21.01 10.55
N ALA A 227 -1.13 -20.51 10.25
CA ALA A 227 -2.13 -20.11 11.24
C ALA A 227 -2.84 -21.32 11.89
N ASP A 228 -2.54 -22.53 11.43
CA ASP A 228 -3.21 -23.78 11.80
C ASP A 228 -2.74 -24.41 13.11
N HIS A 229 -1.69 -23.90 13.74
CA HIS A 229 -1.15 -24.48 14.98
C HIS A 229 -2.20 -24.58 16.12
N ALA A 230 -3.28 -23.80 16.06
CA ALA A 230 -4.30 -23.75 17.11
C ALA A 230 -5.63 -24.45 16.78
N ARG A 231 -5.88 -24.93 15.54
CA ARG A 231 -7.25 -25.35 15.11
C ARG A 231 -7.37 -26.73 14.49
N GLY A 232 -6.31 -27.53 14.59
CA GLY A 232 -6.25 -28.88 14.01
C GLY A 232 -6.18 -28.87 12.48
N THR A 233 -5.80 -30.01 11.91
CA THR A 233 -5.66 -30.17 10.46
C THR A 233 -7.02 -30.04 9.77
N GLN A 234 -7.27 -28.89 9.14
CA GLN A 234 -8.46 -28.68 8.31
C GLN A 234 -8.19 -29.11 6.87
N THR A 235 -9.20 -29.67 6.22
CA THR A 235 -9.13 -29.95 4.78
C THR A 235 -9.21 -28.65 3.98
N PHE A 236 -8.63 -28.65 2.79
CA PHE A 236 -8.72 -27.54 1.82
C PHE A 236 -10.17 -27.04 1.65
N LEU A 237 -11.12 -27.97 1.44
CA LEU A 237 -12.54 -27.65 1.25
C LEU A 237 -13.17 -26.95 2.48
N ALA A 238 -12.77 -27.34 3.69
CA ALA A 238 -13.28 -26.71 4.90
C ALA A 238 -12.82 -25.24 5.01
N ARG A 239 -11.55 -24.96 4.65
CA ARG A 239 -11.02 -23.58 4.62
C ARG A 239 -11.72 -22.72 3.57
N VAL A 240 -11.89 -23.25 2.36
CA VAL A 240 -12.63 -22.57 1.28
C VAL A 240 -14.04 -22.22 1.75
N ARG A 241 -14.80 -23.20 2.26
CA ARG A 241 -16.18 -22.98 2.73
C ARG A 241 -16.27 -21.92 3.84
N ARG A 242 -15.32 -21.91 4.77
CA ARG A 242 -15.25 -20.94 5.87
C ARG A 242 -14.88 -19.53 5.42
N SER A 243 -14.14 -19.41 4.32
CA SER A 243 -13.78 -18.12 3.73
C SER A 243 -14.89 -17.51 2.87
N LEU A 244 -15.89 -18.28 2.43
CA LEU A 244 -16.94 -17.78 1.54
C LEU A 244 -17.71 -16.58 2.11
N PRO A 245 -18.29 -16.62 3.34
CA PRO A 245 -19.02 -15.47 3.86
C PRO A 245 -18.20 -14.17 3.94
N PRO A 246 -16.97 -14.13 4.51
CA PRO A 246 -16.18 -12.91 4.52
C PRO A 246 -15.73 -12.45 3.12
N LEU A 247 -15.39 -13.37 2.22
CA LEU A 247 -14.98 -13.01 0.86
C LEU A 247 -16.14 -12.48 0.02
N LEU A 248 -17.34 -13.05 0.15
CA LEU A 248 -18.54 -12.56 -0.54
C LEU A 248 -18.94 -11.18 -0.03
N THR A 249 -18.99 -11.00 1.29
CA THR A 249 -19.35 -9.69 1.87
C THR A 249 -18.32 -8.61 1.54
N GLY A 250 -17.03 -8.93 1.59
CA GLY A 250 -15.97 -8.03 1.15
C GLY A 250 -16.03 -7.75 -0.35
N GLY A 251 -16.26 -8.77 -1.18
CA GLY A 251 -16.38 -8.64 -2.63
C GLY A 251 -17.56 -7.76 -3.06
N ILE A 252 -18.74 -7.95 -2.47
CA ILE A 252 -19.93 -7.13 -2.75
C ILE A 252 -19.69 -5.68 -2.36
N ALA A 253 -19.16 -5.43 -1.15
CA ALA A 253 -18.86 -4.08 -0.70
C ALA A 253 -17.78 -3.40 -1.55
N GLY A 254 -16.76 -4.17 -1.93
CA GLY A 254 -15.69 -3.71 -2.81
C GLY A 254 -16.23 -3.30 -4.17
N ILE A 255 -16.97 -4.20 -4.84
CA ILE A 255 -17.59 -3.93 -6.15
C ILE A 255 -18.51 -2.71 -6.10
N ALA A 256 -19.36 -2.61 -5.07
CA ALA A 256 -20.28 -1.48 -4.92
C ALA A 256 -19.56 -0.12 -4.87
N LEU A 257 -18.37 -0.06 -4.27
CA LEU A 257 -17.57 1.16 -4.18
C LEU A 257 -16.75 1.45 -5.44
N ILE A 258 -16.23 0.42 -6.11
CA ILE A 258 -15.30 0.62 -7.23
C ILE A 258 -15.99 0.70 -8.60
N VAL A 259 -17.20 0.16 -8.76
CA VAL A 259 -17.83 -0.01 -10.08
C VAL A 259 -17.98 1.31 -10.81
N LEU A 260 -18.51 2.34 -10.15
CA LEU A 260 -18.76 3.63 -10.78
C LEU A 260 -17.45 4.37 -11.12
N PRO A 261 -16.49 4.56 -10.18
CA PRO A 261 -15.24 5.24 -10.52
C PRO A 261 -14.41 4.50 -11.59
N ILE A 262 -14.34 3.16 -11.53
CA ILE A 262 -13.62 2.38 -12.55
C ILE A 262 -14.31 2.53 -13.91
N LEU A 263 -15.64 2.47 -13.97
CA LEU A 263 -16.37 2.70 -15.21
C LEU A 263 -16.08 4.10 -15.79
N MET A 264 -16.11 5.15 -14.97
CA MET A 264 -15.77 6.50 -15.41
C MET A 264 -14.33 6.59 -15.92
N THR A 265 -13.39 5.89 -15.27
CA THR A 265 -12.00 5.80 -15.73
C THR A 265 -11.90 5.11 -17.09
N ALA A 266 -12.61 4.00 -17.26
CA ALA A 266 -12.57 3.21 -18.49
C ALA A 266 -13.11 4.02 -19.68
N LEU A 267 -14.25 4.68 -19.50
CA LEU A 267 -14.84 5.57 -20.51
C LEU A 267 -13.87 6.71 -20.89
N SER A 268 -13.25 7.35 -19.89
CA SER A 268 -12.26 8.41 -20.16
C SER A 268 -10.99 7.87 -20.83
N ALA A 269 -10.58 6.64 -20.52
CA ALA A 269 -9.43 6.00 -21.14
C ALA A 269 -9.69 5.63 -22.61
N GLU A 270 -10.92 5.24 -22.96
CA GLU A 270 -11.32 4.95 -24.36
C GLU A 270 -11.17 6.17 -25.28
N GLU A 271 -11.38 7.37 -24.76
CA GLU A 271 -11.22 8.64 -25.50
C GLU A 271 -9.76 9.15 -25.55
N SER A 272 -8.81 8.36 -25.06
CA SER A 272 -7.39 8.74 -24.98
C SER A 272 -6.52 7.91 -25.92
N ASN A 273 -5.20 8.17 -25.92
CA ASN A 273 -4.24 7.35 -26.65
C ASN A 273 -3.97 5.98 -25.98
N ARG A 274 -4.52 5.74 -24.77
CA ARG A 274 -4.25 4.53 -23.97
C ARG A 274 -4.63 3.21 -24.67
N PRO A 275 -5.76 3.09 -25.40
CA PRO A 275 -6.13 1.86 -26.09
C PRO A 275 -5.17 1.47 -27.22
N ALA A 276 -4.39 2.43 -27.73
CA ALA A 276 -3.39 2.19 -28.78
C ALA A 276 -2.04 1.66 -28.23
N ILE A 277 -1.84 1.66 -26.91
CA ILE A 277 -0.61 1.13 -26.30
C ILE A 277 -0.73 -0.39 -26.23
N ASP A 278 0.00 -1.09 -27.09
CA ASP A 278 0.09 -2.53 -27.09
C ASP A 278 1.00 -3.06 -25.97
N LEU A 279 1.01 -4.39 -25.79
CA LEU A 279 1.84 -5.04 -24.76
C LEU A 279 3.33 -4.75 -24.95
N VAL A 280 3.80 -4.68 -26.19
CA VAL A 280 5.22 -4.39 -26.50
C VAL A 280 5.56 -2.96 -26.12
N GLY A 281 4.71 -1.99 -26.49
CA GLY A 281 4.85 -0.59 -26.13
C GLY A 281 4.83 -0.37 -24.62
N ALA A 282 3.91 -1.02 -23.90
CA ALA A 282 3.87 -1.00 -22.45
C ALA A 282 5.12 -1.66 -21.82
N GLY A 283 5.67 -2.68 -22.48
CA GLY A 283 6.83 -3.45 -22.03
C GLY A 283 8.17 -2.72 -22.12
N ARG A 284 8.29 -1.63 -22.88
CA ARG A 284 9.57 -0.90 -23.11
C ARG A 284 10.21 -0.35 -21.83
N GLY A 285 9.41 -0.07 -20.80
CA GLY A 285 9.90 0.37 -19.48
C GLY A 285 10.14 -0.76 -18.47
N SER A 286 10.07 -2.02 -18.89
CA SER A 286 10.19 -3.17 -17.98
C SER A 286 11.63 -3.35 -17.48
N LEU A 287 11.75 -3.87 -16.25
CA LEU A 287 13.04 -4.17 -15.65
C LEU A 287 13.79 -5.23 -16.49
N HIS A 288 14.92 -4.84 -17.06
CA HIS A 288 15.79 -5.78 -17.78
C HIS A 288 16.41 -6.80 -16.80
N PRO A 289 16.42 -8.12 -17.10
CA PRO A 289 16.91 -9.14 -16.17
C PRO A 289 18.34 -8.92 -15.65
N ALA A 290 19.23 -8.35 -16.47
CA ALA A 290 20.58 -8.03 -16.02
C ALA A 290 20.61 -7.02 -14.85
N LEU A 291 19.58 -6.16 -14.71
CA LEU A 291 19.49 -5.23 -13.60
C LEU A 291 19.29 -5.94 -12.24
N PHE A 292 18.95 -7.24 -12.20
CA PHE A 292 18.97 -8.00 -10.94
C PHE A 292 20.37 -8.09 -10.31
N LEU A 293 21.45 -7.91 -11.09
CA LEU A 293 22.81 -7.85 -10.55
C LEU A 293 23.00 -6.66 -9.59
N THR A 294 22.22 -5.58 -9.75
CA THR A 294 22.25 -4.41 -8.85
C THR A 294 21.78 -4.72 -7.43
N LEU A 295 21.14 -5.87 -7.20
CA LEU A 295 20.81 -6.34 -5.85
C LEU A 295 22.06 -6.68 -5.03
N PHE A 296 23.12 -7.17 -5.68
CA PHE A 296 24.36 -7.61 -5.02
C PHE A 296 25.49 -6.60 -5.18
N ALA A 297 25.53 -5.92 -6.32
CA ALA A 297 26.50 -4.88 -6.64
C ALA A 297 25.76 -3.68 -7.22
N PRO A 298 25.30 -2.73 -6.36
CA PRO A 298 24.41 -1.64 -6.75
C PRO A 298 24.88 -0.80 -7.93
N ASP A 299 26.20 -0.63 -8.08
CA ASP A 299 26.79 0.15 -9.17
C ASP A 299 27.59 -0.71 -10.16
N VAL A 300 27.24 -1.98 -10.32
CA VAL A 300 27.93 -2.92 -11.23
C VAL A 300 28.03 -2.38 -12.66
N PHE A 301 27.03 -1.62 -13.10
CA PHE A 301 26.97 -1.03 -14.43
C PHE A 301 27.58 0.36 -14.53
N GLY A 302 28.22 0.91 -13.48
CA GLY A 302 28.79 2.26 -13.50
C GLY A 302 27.73 3.37 -13.59
N SER A 303 26.50 3.09 -13.15
CA SER A 303 25.34 3.99 -13.24
C SER A 303 25.49 5.31 -12.46
N SER A 304 26.37 5.35 -11.46
CA SER A 304 26.67 6.56 -10.68
C SER A 304 27.75 7.45 -11.31
N GLY A 305 28.44 6.97 -12.36
CA GLY A 305 29.58 7.61 -13.01
C GLY A 305 29.24 8.39 -14.28
N ARG A 306 30.24 8.55 -15.16
CA ARG A 306 30.06 9.20 -16.46
C ARG A 306 29.37 8.23 -17.43
N MET A 307 28.70 8.76 -18.46
CA MET A 307 28.01 7.91 -19.45
C MET A 307 28.93 6.89 -20.11
N GLU A 308 30.17 7.29 -20.39
CA GLU A 308 31.19 6.44 -21.02
C GLU A 308 31.55 5.20 -20.18
N ASP A 309 31.27 5.24 -18.86
CA ASP A 309 31.50 4.13 -17.94
C ASP A 309 30.27 3.20 -17.82
N TYR A 310 29.11 3.63 -18.34
CA TYR A 310 27.88 2.84 -18.27
C TYR A 310 27.85 1.74 -19.34
N TRP A 311 27.88 0.49 -18.89
CA TRP A 311 27.85 -0.69 -19.77
C TRP A 311 26.60 -1.56 -19.55
N GLY A 312 25.63 -1.06 -18.80
CA GLY A 312 24.39 -1.76 -18.50
C GLY A 312 23.35 -1.71 -19.63
N PRO A 313 22.23 -2.45 -19.46
CA PRO A 313 21.11 -2.41 -20.40
C PRO A 313 20.55 -0.99 -20.57
N PRO A 314 19.85 -0.71 -21.68
CA PRO A 314 19.22 0.59 -21.88
C PRO A 314 18.36 1.00 -20.68
N SER A 315 18.46 2.27 -20.29
CA SER A 315 17.67 2.85 -19.21
C SER A 315 17.18 4.24 -19.61
N PHE A 316 16.31 4.84 -18.80
CA PHE A 316 15.82 6.20 -19.05
C PHE A 316 16.97 7.23 -19.10
N THR A 317 18.04 7.02 -18.33
CA THR A 317 19.24 7.88 -18.34
C THR A 317 20.19 7.52 -19.48
N TRP A 318 20.20 6.26 -19.90
CA TRP A 318 21.14 5.71 -20.86
C TRP A 318 20.40 4.98 -21.99
N PRO A 319 19.77 5.70 -22.94
CA PRO A 319 18.86 5.11 -23.93
C PRO A 319 19.58 4.34 -25.05
N ASP A 320 20.86 4.64 -25.32
CA ASP A 320 21.58 4.19 -26.53
C ASP A 320 22.56 3.02 -26.28
N THR A 321 22.44 2.30 -25.16
CA THR A 321 23.37 1.19 -24.81
C THR A 321 22.89 -0.20 -25.22
N GLY A 322 22.00 -0.30 -26.22
CA GLY A 322 21.43 -1.55 -26.73
C GLY A 322 21.21 -1.56 -28.22
#